data_AF-A0AAW9QTE8-F1
#
_entry.id   AF-A0AAW9QTE8-F1
#
_cell.length_a   1.000
_cell.length_b   1.000
_cell.length_c   1.000
_cell.angle_alpha   90.00
_cell.angle_beta   90.00
_cell.angle_gamma   90.00
#
_symmetry.space_group_name_H-M   'P 1'
#
loop_
_entity.id
_entity.type
_entity.pdbx_description
1 polymer ?
#
loop_
_entity_poly.entity_id
_entity_poly.type
_entity_poly.pdbx_seq_one_letter_code
_entity_poly.pdbx_strand_id
1 'polypeptide(L)'
;MNILLRSKIQIQQVQAIDLVVNNVDLSKNFYVQALGFEVISDTVIENNRIRSITLKLGDESVRLQQYLDIPGKPVPVDSRSNDRWFQHLAIVVSDMERAYHHLRAFPIEFISTEPQTIPIDNPEAAGIQAFKFRDLDRHPLELIWFPSDKGQKKWHEKSDRLFLGIDHTAITVADTEESLEFYRDFLGMRVDGGSLNHGETQARMDGLPIARVRITALRPPRGGMGIELLDYLEPAGGRPIPSDWQDSDMTSTRVEFASDEIDRDYSIQDPTGHSLLLIPEDSMTGSIEIYDDRMHPLIRSNASLQKLTGGAVHTEGPVYFPEDDSIVYSDAHGNRLLRWSRENGVTVLRDPSDYQNGNYRDLEGRLVGCSGGLRAIVRREHDGEWKVLIDRFQGKRLNSPNDLVVKSDGTIWFTDPPYGITEPNQGYGGIQEQPGSYVYRFDPKTSEIDVVITDMLRPNGLAFSPDENLLYVSDSSAYNIPDGFHHVRVYEVIDDRKAINGRVFAVIDPGQPDGLRVDKRGNVFISSEDSVQIYAPDGTRIGKIPVPETVANLTFAGNRLIIAAGGSLYSIDLR
;
A
#
# COMPACT_ATOMS: atom_id res chain seq x y z
N MET A 1 8.60 16.13 12.89
CA MET A 1 8.28 17.58 12.99
C MET A 1 6.81 17.72 13.35
N ASN A 2 6.41 18.68 14.19
CA ASN A 2 4.97 18.92 14.45
C ASN A 2 4.37 19.51 13.18
N ILE A 3 3.38 18.85 12.58
CA ILE A 3 2.81 19.24 11.29
C ILE A 3 2.18 20.64 11.33
N LEU A 4 1.72 21.05 12.51
CA LEU A 4 1.18 22.38 12.79
C LEU A 4 2.23 23.50 12.79
N LEU A 5 3.54 23.17 12.71
CA LEU A 5 4.60 24.18 12.53
C LEU A 5 4.87 24.51 11.06
N ARG A 6 4.26 23.78 10.11
CA ARG A 6 4.33 24.12 8.69
C ARG A 6 3.37 25.27 8.40
N SER A 7 3.75 26.15 7.47
CA SER A 7 2.88 27.23 7.02
C SER A 7 1.81 26.76 6.02
N LYS A 8 2.01 25.60 5.38
CA LYS A 8 1.09 24.99 4.41
C LYS A 8 1.44 23.50 4.22
N ILE A 9 0.43 22.71 3.85
CA ILE A 9 0.52 21.33 3.36
C ILE A 9 -0.33 21.24 2.10
N GLN A 10 0.18 20.62 1.04
CA GLN A 10 -0.62 20.38 -0.16
C GLN A 10 -1.28 19.00 -0.11
N ILE A 11 -2.58 18.94 0.19
CA ILE A 11 -3.33 17.70 -0.03
C ILE A 11 -3.51 17.47 -1.54
N GLN A 12 -3.56 16.20 -1.93
CA GLN A 12 -3.72 15.76 -3.32
C GLN A 12 -5.13 15.27 -3.60
N GLN A 13 -5.73 14.53 -2.67
CA GLN A 13 -7.08 13.97 -2.76
C GLN A 13 -7.67 13.65 -1.37
N VAL A 14 -9.00 13.53 -1.30
CA VAL A 14 -9.68 12.82 -0.22
C VAL A 14 -9.59 11.33 -0.54
N GLN A 15 -8.96 10.55 0.34
CA GLN A 15 -8.74 9.12 0.14
C GLN A 15 -9.95 8.29 0.55
N ALA A 16 -10.45 8.52 1.76
CA ALA A 16 -11.54 7.78 2.35
C ALA A 16 -12.24 8.60 3.45
N ILE A 17 -13.46 8.21 3.79
CA ILE A 17 -14.15 8.67 4.99
C ILE A 17 -14.27 7.50 5.96
N ASP A 18 -13.77 7.67 7.18
CA ASP A 18 -13.87 6.67 8.24
C ASP A 18 -15.12 6.92 9.07
N LEU A 19 -15.96 5.91 9.22
CA LEU A 19 -17.15 5.89 10.05
C LEU A 19 -16.96 4.90 11.19
N VAL A 20 -17.19 5.35 12.42
CA VAL A 20 -17.07 4.50 13.60
C VAL A 20 -18.40 3.81 13.86
N VAL A 21 -18.43 2.48 13.76
CA VAL A 21 -19.64 1.67 13.81
C VAL A 21 -19.66 0.78 15.04
N ASN A 22 -20.85 0.52 15.57
CA ASN A 22 -21.00 -0.38 16.71
C ASN A 22 -20.82 -1.85 16.32
N ASN A 23 -21.26 -2.23 15.13
CA ASN A 23 -21.11 -3.59 14.59
C ASN A 23 -20.79 -3.55 13.10
N VAL A 24 -19.55 -3.84 12.75
CA VAL A 24 -19.06 -3.68 11.38
C VAL A 24 -19.74 -4.63 10.39
N ASP A 25 -20.19 -5.81 10.81
CA ASP A 25 -20.87 -6.75 9.91
C ASP A 25 -22.29 -6.29 9.56
N LEU A 26 -23.03 -5.75 10.53
CA LEU A 26 -24.36 -5.19 10.28
C LEU A 26 -24.27 -3.96 9.37
N SER A 27 -23.34 -3.05 9.68
CA SER A 27 -23.15 -1.83 8.90
C SER A 27 -22.64 -2.17 7.49
N LYS A 28 -21.65 -3.04 7.34
CA LYS A 28 -21.22 -3.58 6.03
C LYS A 28 -22.41 -4.10 5.21
N ASN A 29 -23.25 -4.95 5.81
CA ASN A 29 -24.40 -5.51 5.11
C ASN A 29 -25.38 -4.43 4.64
N PHE A 30 -25.61 -3.40 5.46
CA PHE A 30 -26.42 -2.24 5.07
C PHE A 30 -25.81 -1.50 3.87
N TYR A 31 -24.53 -1.11 3.94
CA TYR A 31 -23.88 -0.37 2.85
C TYR A 31 -23.83 -1.17 1.54
N VAL A 32 -23.59 -2.48 1.60
CA VAL A 32 -23.59 -3.34 0.42
C VAL A 32 -25.00 -3.49 -0.16
N GLN A 33 -26.00 -3.82 0.66
CA GLN A 33 -27.33 -4.17 0.17
C GLN A 33 -28.21 -2.95 -0.16
N ALA A 34 -28.13 -1.89 0.67
CA ALA A 34 -28.99 -0.71 0.54
C ALA A 34 -28.39 0.36 -0.38
N LEU A 35 -27.06 0.41 -0.49
CA LEU A 35 -26.34 1.49 -1.18
C LEU A 35 -25.41 0.98 -2.29
N GLY A 36 -25.28 -0.34 -2.47
CA GLY A 36 -24.54 -0.93 -3.59
C GLY A 36 -23.01 -0.81 -3.49
N PHE A 37 -22.47 -0.66 -2.28
CA PHE A 37 -21.03 -0.68 -2.05
C PHE A 37 -20.41 -2.06 -2.28
N GLU A 38 -19.15 -2.07 -2.66
CA GLU A 38 -18.32 -3.26 -2.82
C GLU A 38 -17.32 -3.35 -1.66
N VAL A 39 -17.10 -4.55 -1.13
CA VAL A 39 -16.11 -4.78 -0.07
C VAL A 39 -14.73 -4.93 -0.70
N ILE A 40 -13.78 -4.11 -0.26
CA ILE A 40 -12.39 -4.12 -0.73
C ILE A 40 -11.49 -4.88 0.23
N SER A 41 -11.64 -4.67 1.53
CA SER A 41 -10.84 -5.34 2.56
C SER A 41 -11.59 -5.43 3.89
N ASP A 42 -11.22 -6.42 4.71
CA ASP A 42 -11.69 -6.62 6.08
C ASP A 42 -10.47 -6.99 6.92
N THR A 43 -10.01 -6.06 7.76
CA THR A 43 -8.76 -6.19 8.50
C THR A 43 -8.97 -5.86 9.97
N VAL A 44 -8.07 -6.32 10.83
CA VAL A 44 -8.04 -5.90 12.23
C VAL A 44 -6.73 -5.15 12.48
N ILE A 45 -6.85 -3.90 12.92
CA ILE A 45 -5.77 -2.95 13.13
C ILE A 45 -5.55 -2.64 14.63
N GLU A 46 -4.52 -1.84 14.93
CA GLU A 46 -4.14 -1.42 16.29
C GLU A 46 -4.02 -2.57 17.31
N ASN A 47 -3.14 -3.54 17.08
CA ASN A 47 -2.96 -4.69 17.99
C ASN A 47 -4.27 -5.47 18.27
N ASN A 48 -5.07 -5.69 17.22
CA ASN A 48 -6.36 -6.39 17.26
C ASN A 48 -7.46 -5.63 18.02
N ARG A 49 -7.38 -4.30 18.12
CA ARG A 49 -8.35 -3.47 18.84
C ARG A 49 -9.42 -2.88 17.96
N ILE A 50 -9.16 -2.69 16.66
CA ILE A 50 -10.14 -2.09 15.74
C ILE A 50 -10.31 -3.02 14.55
N ARG A 51 -11.53 -3.45 14.24
CA ARG A 51 -11.83 -4.10 12.95
C ARG A 51 -12.23 -3.03 11.95
N SER A 52 -11.56 -3.00 10.80
CA SER A 52 -11.72 -2.00 9.75
C SER A 52 -12.13 -2.68 8.45
N ILE A 53 -13.28 -2.28 7.89
CA ILE A 53 -13.76 -2.78 6.59
C ILE A 53 -13.75 -1.63 5.59
N THR A 54 -12.97 -1.78 4.53
CA THR A 54 -12.92 -0.80 3.43
C THR A 54 -13.97 -1.15 2.39
N LEU A 55 -14.83 -0.19 2.10
CA LEU A 55 -15.90 -0.26 1.12
C LEU A 55 -15.65 0.74 0.00
N LYS A 56 -16.06 0.39 -1.22
CA LYS A 56 -15.96 1.27 -2.40
C LYS A 56 -17.31 1.45 -3.07
N LEU A 57 -17.62 2.66 -3.52
CA LEU A 57 -18.76 2.96 -4.37
C LEU A 57 -18.26 3.85 -5.52
N GLY A 58 -18.35 3.37 -6.75
CA GLY A 58 -17.69 4.03 -7.88
C GLY A 58 -16.18 4.03 -7.69
N ASP A 59 -15.59 5.23 -7.62
CA ASP A 59 -14.15 5.42 -7.36
C ASP A 59 -13.85 5.76 -5.89
N GLU A 60 -14.88 6.09 -5.12
CA GLU A 60 -14.75 6.60 -3.76
C GLU A 60 -14.79 5.51 -2.69
N SER A 61 -14.05 5.74 -1.60
CA SER A 61 -13.92 4.78 -0.50
C SER A 61 -14.49 5.30 0.82
N VAL A 62 -15.05 4.37 1.60
CA VAL A 62 -15.49 4.55 3.00
C VAL A 62 -14.90 3.42 3.82
N ARG A 63 -14.44 3.69 5.05
CA ARG A 63 -14.01 2.63 5.98
C ARG A 63 -14.93 2.58 7.18
N LEU A 64 -15.44 1.40 7.48
CA LEU A 64 -16.21 1.13 8.69
C LEU A 64 -15.27 0.62 9.78
N GLN A 65 -15.16 1.34 10.89
CA GLN A 65 -14.26 1.02 12.00
C GLN A 65 -15.05 0.63 13.25
N GLN A 66 -14.84 -0.58 13.74
CA GLN A 66 -15.39 -1.05 15.01
C GLN A 66 -14.27 -1.21 16.03
N TYR A 67 -14.33 -0.44 17.11
CA TYR A 67 -13.48 -0.64 18.28
C TYR A 67 -13.97 -1.86 19.07
N LEU A 68 -13.12 -2.87 19.20
CA LEU A 68 -13.44 -4.18 19.77
C LEU A 68 -13.32 -4.22 21.29
N ASP A 69 -12.52 -3.31 21.87
CA ASP A 69 -12.18 -3.34 23.29
C ASP A 69 -12.59 -2.08 24.06
N ILE A 70 -12.94 -1.00 23.35
CA ILE A 70 -13.48 0.24 23.93
C ILE A 70 -14.87 0.48 23.36
N PRO A 71 -15.94 0.45 24.17
CA PRO A 71 -17.27 0.81 23.71
C PRO A 71 -17.37 2.31 23.43
N GLY A 72 -17.81 2.68 22.23
CA GLY A 72 -18.10 4.05 21.82
C GLY A 72 -19.45 4.58 22.34
N LYS A 73 -19.54 5.88 22.54
CA LYS A 73 -20.82 6.57 22.75
C LYS A 73 -21.61 6.63 21.44
N PRO A 74 -22.93 6.36 21.45
CA PRO A 74 -23.77 6.51 20.27
C PRO A 74 -23.96 7.99 19.91
N VAL A 75 -24.26 8.24 18.64
CA VAL A 75 -24.69 9.57 18.18
C VAL A 75 -25.91 10.02 19.01
N PRO A 76 -25.89 11.25 19.59
CA PRO A 76 -27.01 11.75 20.38
C PRO A 76 -28.31 11.71 19.57
N VAL A 77 -29.39 11.19 20.18
CA VAL A 77 -30.70 11.01 19.52
C VAL A 77 -31.27 12.34 19.04
N ASP A 78 -31.01 13.42 19.77
CA ASP A 78 -31.46 14.77 19.45
C ASP A 78 -30.47 15.54 18.54
N SER A 79 -29.51 14.87 17.90
CA SER A 79 -28.59 15.48 16.94
C SER A 79 -29.33 16.07 15.73
N ARG A 80 -28.91 17.26 15.31
CA ARG A 80 -29.50 18.07 14.25
C ARG A 80 -28.46 18.42 13.19
N SER A 81 -28.94 18.79 12.00
CA SER A 81 -28.07 19.14 10.87
C SER A 81 -27.19 20.35 11.14
N ASN A 82 -27.57 21.22 12.08
CA ASN A 82 -26.80 22.41 12.44
C ASN A 82 -25.88 22.21 13.66
N ASP A 83 -25.75 21.00 14.22
CA ASP A 83 -24.77 20.75 15.28
C ASP A 83 -23.36 20.68 14.69
N ARG A 84 -22.34 21.14 15.43
CA ARG A 84 -20.97 21.22 14.90
C ARG A 84 -20.31 19.85 14.69
N TRP A 85 -20.90 18.76 15.19
CA TRP A 85 -20.49 17.39 14.85
C TRP A 85 -21.26 16.79 13.66
N PHE A 86 -22.22 17.53 13.10
CA PHE A 86 -22.98 17.02 11.97
C PHE A 86 -22.07 17.00 10.73
N GLN A 87 -21.81 15.78 10.27
CA GLN A 87 -21.09 15.48 9.05
C GLN A 87 -21.89 14.43 8.28
N HIS A 88 -22.07 14.64 6.97
CA HIS A 88 -22.78 13.68 6.13
C HIS A 88 -22.00 13.30 4.88
N LEU A 89 -22.34 12.15 4.30
CA LEU A 89 -21.81 11.66 3.01
C LEU A 89 -22.85 11.83 1.92
N ALA A 90 -22.53 12.60 0.88
CA ALA A 90 -23.40 12.81 -0.27
C ALA A 90 -23.16 11.75 -1.34
N ILE A 91 -24.05 10.76 -1.39
CA ILE A 91 -24.03 9.65 -2.33
C ILE A 91 -24.82 10.05 -3.57
N VAL A 92 -24.14 10.03 -4.72
CA VAL A 92 -24.74 10.42 -5.99
C VAL A 92 -25.61 9.28 -6.51
N VAL A 93 -26.84 9.62 -6.92
CA VAL A 93 -27.78 8.68 -7.52
C VAL A 93 -28.11 9.05 -8.96
N SER A 94 -28.35 8.07 -9.80
CA SER A 94 -28.80 8.30 -11.19
C SER A 94 -30.30 8.63 -11.28
N ASP A 95 -31.08 8.20 -10.28
CA ASP A 95 -32.53 8.40 -10.19
C ASP A 95 -32.95 8.54 -8.72
N MET A 96 -33.31 9.76 -8.31
CA MET A 96 -33.68 10.09 -6.92
C MET A 96 -34.91 9.32 -6.44
N GLU A 97 -35.95 9.20 -7.28
CA GLU A 97 -37.22 8.59 -6.88
C GLU A 97 -37.03 7.08 -6.67
N ARG A 98 -36.31 6.42 -7.59
CA ARG A 98 -35.98 5.00 -7.49
C ARG A 98 -35.07 4.71 -6.29
N ALA A 99 -34.05 5.54 -6.06
CA ALA A 99 -33.14 5.39 -4.92
C ALA A 99 -33.84 5.59 -3.59
N TYR A 100 -34.67 6.62 -3.46
CA TYR A 100 -35.50 6.86 -2.28
C TYR A 100 -36.45 5.69 -2.00
N HIS A 101 -37.16 5.19 -3.00
CA HIS A 101 -38.05 4.03 -2.83
C HIS A 101 -37.31 2.76 -2.44
N HIS A 102 -36.14 2.51 -3.02
CA HIS A 102 -35.28 1.38 -2.66
C HIS A 102 -34.85 1.47 -1.18
N LEU A 103 -34.37 2.64 -0.75
CA LEU A 103 -33.89 2.86 0.61
C LEU A 103 -34.97 2.64 1.68
N ARG A 104 -36.24 2.91 1.39
CA ARG A 104 -37.34 2.69 2.35
C ARG A 104 -37.56 1.21 2.71
N ALA A 105 -36.97 0.28 1.97
CA ALA A 105 -36.99 -1.15 2.32
C ALA A 105 -36.01 -1.49 3.46
N PHE A 106 -35.14 -0.56 3.85
CA PHE A 106 -34.09 -0.73 4.84
C PHE A 106 -34.40 0.07 6.12
N PRO A 107 -33.84 -0.34 7.28
CA PRO A 107 -34.05 0.33 8.56
C PRO A 107 -33.22 1.62 8.65
N ILE A 108 -33.68 2.68 7.99
CA ILE A 108 -33.09 4.03 8.06
C ILE A 108 -33.96 4.98 8.87
N GLU A 109 -33.34 6.01 9.45
CA GLU A 109 -34.04 7.12 10.11
C GLU A 109 -33.99 8.36 9.22
N PHE A 110 -35.12 9.03 9.03
CA PHE A 110 -35.20 10.19 8.14
C PHE A 110 -34.71 11.44 8.87
N ILE A 111 -33.88 12.23 8.18
CA ILE A 111 -33.58 13.62 8.57
C ILE A 111 -34.48 14.55 7.75
N SER A 112 -34.46 14.38 6.42
CA SER A 112 -35.37 15.09 5.53
C SER A 112 -36.79 14.53 5.62
N THR A 113 -37.79 15.36 5.37
CA THR A 113 -39.19 14.89 5.33
C THR A 113 -39.45 13.95 4.15
N GLU A 114 -38.81 14.23 3.01
CA GLU A 114 -38.86 13.51 1.72
C GLU A 114 -37.77 14.09 0.81
N PRO A 115 -37.47 13.53 -0.38
CA PRO A 115 -36.57 14.16 -1.33
C PRO A 115 -36.98 15.61 -1.63
N GLN A 116 -36.06 16.54 -1.45
CA GLN A 116 -36.28 17.97 -1.68
C GLN A 116 -35.58 18.40 -2.97
N THR A 117 -36.25 19.18 -3.82
CA THR A 117 -35.64 19.82 -5.00
C THR A 117 -35.34 21.29 -4.67
N ILE A 118 -34.09 21.71 -4.82
CA ILE A 118 -33.69 23.09 -4.56
C ILE A 118 -34.38 24.03 -5.57
N PRO A 119 -35.03 25.11 -5.10
CA PRO A 119 -35.84 25.99 -5.94
C PRO A 119 -34.99 26.82 -6.92
N ILE A 120 -35.65 27.27 -8.00
CA ILE A 120 -35.00 28.00 -9.11
C ILE A 120 -34.52 29.40 -8.72
N ASP A 121 -35.00 29.95 -7.61
CA ASP A 121 -34.54 31.23 -7.05
C ASP A 121 -33.15 31.14 -6.38
N ASN A 122 -32.61 29.93 -6.23
CA ASN A 122 -31.21 29.68 -5.87
C ASN A 122 -30.42 29.16 -7.09
N PRO A 123 -29.97 30.03 -8.01
CA PRO A 123 -29.41 29.62 -9.31
C PRO A 123 -28.17 28.73 -9.21
N GLU A 124 -27.40 28.83 -8.13
CA GLU A 124 -26.19 28.04 -7.92
C GLU A 124 -26.51 26.56 -7.69
N ALA A 125 -27.62 26.26 -7.00
CA ALA A 125 -28.00 24.90 -6.62
C ALA A 125 -29.37 24.46 -7.18
N ALA A 126 -30.04 25.29 -7.96
CA ALA A 126 -31.36 25.04 -8.52
C ALA A 126 -31.45 23.69 -9.23
N GLY A 127 -32.52 22.95 -8.96
CA GLY A 127 -32.80 21.66 -9.59
C GLY A 127 -32.04 20.47 -8.99
N ILE A 128 -31.01 20.69 -8.18
CA ILE A 128 -30.39 19.62 -7.38
C ILE A 128 -31.46 19.03 -6.45
N GLN A 129 -31.52 17.72 -6.38
CA GLN A 129 -32.37 17.01 -5.43
C GLN A 129 -31.52 16.40 -4.34
N ALA A 130 -31.98 16.49 -3.09
CA ALA A 130 -31.30 15.87 -1.96
C ALA A 130 -32.28 15.23 -0.96
N PHE A 131 -31.83 14.16 -0.31
CA PHE A 131 -32.56 13.47 0.74
C PHE A 131 -31.60 12.97 1.83
N LYS A 132 -31.68 13.56 3.02
CA LYS A 132 -30.87 13.21 4.18
C LYS A 132 -31.55 12.16 5.06
N PHE A 133 -30.78 11.18 5.47
CA PHE A 133 -31.21 10.09 6.35
C PHE A 133 -30.04 9.66 7.25
N ARG A 134 -30.29 8.71 8.14
CA ARG A 134 -29.28 8.11 8.99
C ARG A 134 -29.18 6.61 8.75
N ASP A 135 -27.95 6.10 8.79
CA ASP A 135 -27.67 4.66 8.75
C ASP A 135 -28.00 3.96 10.08
N LEU A 136 -27.62 2.69 10.20
CA LEU A 136 -27.84 1.85 11.39
C LEU A 136 -27.21 2.41 12.68
N ASP A 137 -26.08 3.09 12.56
CA ASP A 137 -25.32 3.67 13.67
C ASP A 137 -25.62 5.17 13.86
N ARG A 138 -26.62 5.68 13.13
CA ARG A 138 -27.11 7.06 13.10
C ARG A 138 -26.19 8.07 12.40
N HIS A 139 -25.20 7.62 11.62
CA HIS A 139 -24.39 8.51 10.78
C HIS A 139 -25.28 9.20 9.74
N PRO A 140 -25.21 10.53 9.59
CA PRO A 140 -25.91 11.23 8.53
C PRO A 140 -25.39 10.83 7.13
N LEU A 141 -26.31 10.49 6.23
CA LEU A 141 -26.06 10.25 4.82
C LEU A 141 -27.02 11.11 3.99
N GLU A 142 -26.63 11.45 2.78
CA GLU A 142 -27.46 12.17 1.81
C GLU A 142 -27.47 11.40 0.49
N LEU A 143 -28.65 11.21 -0.09
CA LEU A 143 -28.74 10.98 -1.53
C LEU A 143 -28.75 12.33 -2.24
N ILE A 144 -27.94 12.47 -3.27
CA ILE A 144 -27.90 13.67 -4.11
C ILE A 144 -28.05 13.31 -5.59
N TRP A 145 -28.88 14.07 -6.29
CA TRP A 145 -29.04 13.96 -7.74
C TRP A 145 -28.78 15.32 -8.38
N PHE A 146 -28.00 15.32 -9.46
CA PHE A 146 -27.61 16.52 -10.18
C PHE A 146 -28.36 16.65 -11.51
N PRO A 147 -28.94 17.82 -11.83
CA PRO A 147 -29.37 18.11 -13.19
C PRO A 147 -28.18 18.22 -14.14
N SER A 148 -28.43 18.12 -15.45
CA SER A 148 -27.39 17.99 -16.49
C SER A 148 -26.34 19.11 -16.54
N ASP A 149 -26.64 20.27 -15.96
CA ASP A 149 -25.79 21.45 -15.91
C ASP A 149 -25.04 21.61 -14.56
N LYS A 150 -25.22 20.69 -13.62
CA LYS A 150 -24.64 20.73 -12.26
C LYS A 150 -23.86 19.46 -11.94
N GLY A 151 -23.01 19.51 -10.90
CA GLY A 151 -22.21 18.37 -10.47
C GLY A 151 -21.07 18.01 -11.43
N GLN A 152 -20.27 17.02 -11.06
CA GLN A 152 -19.13 16.56 -11.87
C GLN A 152 -19.60 15.84 -13.14
N LYS A 153 -18.82 15.98 -14.23
CA LYS A 153 -19.13 15.34 -15.52
C LYS A 153 -19.39 13.84 -15.42
N LYS A 154 -18.64 13.15 -14.56
CA LYS A 154 -18.75 11.69 -14.37
C LYS A 154 -20.12 11.23 -13.86
N TRP A 155 -20.86 12.10 -13.17
CA TRP A 155 -22.21 11.78 -12.68
C TRP A 155 -23.26 11.72 -13.79
N HIS A 156 -22.93 12.26 -14.97
CA HIS A 156 -23.80 12.28 -16.16
C HIS A 156 -23.42 11.21 -17.19
N GLU A 157 -22.40 10.41 -16.90
CA GLU A 157 -22.01 9.28 -17.75
C GLU A 157 -23.08 8.19 -17.70
N LYS A 158 -23.26 7.48 -18.82
CA LYS A 158 -24.24 6.39 -18.89
C LYS A 158 -23.82 5.26 -17.95
N SER A 159 -24.71 4.93 -17.02
CA SER A 159 -24.51 3.84 -16.06
C SER A 159 -25.83 3.16 -15.77
N ASP A 160 -25.79 1.84 -15.59
CA ASP A 160 -26.94 1.06 -15.10
C ASP A 160 -27.01 1.04 -13.56
N ARG A 161 -26.00 1.61 -12.86
CA ARG A 161 -25.97 1.69 -11.40
C ARG A 161 -26.94 2.76 -10.91
N LEU A 162 -27.66 2.44 -9.82
CA LEU A 162 -28.52 3.39 -9.13
C LEU A 162 -27.72 4.34 -8.24
N PHE A 163 -26.74 3.80 -7.52
CA PHE A 163 -25.79 4.53 -6.69
C PHE A 163 -24.45 4.60 -7.43
N LEU A 164 -24.00 5.82 -7.72
CA LEU A 164 -22.92 6.07 -8.68
C LEU A 164 -21.56 6.22 -8.01
N GLY A 165 -21.52 6.86 -6.84
CA GLY A 165 -20.29 7.24 -6.14
C GLY A 165 -20.59 8.21 -5.01
N ILE A 166 -19.55 8.78 -4.43
CA ILE A 166 -19.66 9.80 -3.38
C ILE A 166 -19.16 11.12 -3.95
N ASP A 167 -19.99 12.16 -3.90
CA ASP A 167 -19.57 13.47 -4.38
C ASP A 167 -18.72 14.18 -3.33
N HIS A 168 -19.20 14.29 -2.10
CA HIS A 168 -18.49 15.00 -1.05
C HIS A 168 -18.89 14.47 0.32
N THR A 169 -18.12 14.85 1.33
CA THR A 169 -18.62 14.90 2.70
C THR A 169 -18.87 16.35 3.09
N ALA A 170 -20.06 16.65 3.61
CA ALA A 170 -20.38 17.99 4.08
C ALA A 170 -20.28 18.04 5.61
N ILE A 171 -19.63 19.08 6.12
CA ILE A 171 -19.35 19.28 7.53
C ILE A 171 -19.96 20.60 8.01
N THR A 172 -20.61 20.57 9.16
CA THR A 172 -21.10 21.79 9.79
C THR A 172 -19.95 22.54 10.44
N VAL A 173 -19.76 23.79 10.03
CA VAL A 173 -18.67 24.63 10.52
C VAL A 173 -19.18 25.78 11.38
N ALA A 174 -18.32 26.28 12.26
CA ALA A 174 -18.62 27.46 13.08
C ALA A 174 -18.60 28.77 12.26
N ASP A 175 -17.65 28.88 11.33
CA ASP A 175 -17.43 30.04 10.47
C ASP A 175 -16.78 29.59 9.15
N THR A 176 -17.31 30.07 8.02
CA THR A 176 -16.82 29.70 6.69
C THR A 176 -15.40 30.22 6.43
N GLU A 177 -15.09 31.45 6.82
CA GLU A 177 -13.80 32.08 6.48
C GLU A 177 -12.67 31.46 7.29
N GLU A 178 -12.88 31.20 8.59
CA GLU A 178 -11.92 30.47 9.42
C GLU A 178 -11.65 29.06 8.86
N SER A 179 -12.72 28.39 8.41
CA SER A 179 -12.60 27.07 7.76
C SER A 179 -11.87 27.16 6.42
N LEU A 180 -12.05 28.24 5.65
CA LEU A 180 -11.33 28.45 4.39
C LEU A 180 -9.83 28.70 4.64
N GLU A 181 -9.44 29.45 5.67
CA GLU A 181 -8.02 29.58 6.03
C GLU A 181 -7.39 28.20 6.29
N PHE A 182 -8.14 27.28 6.88
CA PHE A 182 -7.67 25.92 7.09
C PHE A 182 -7.68 25.06 5.82
N TYR A 183 -8.84 24.85 5.17
CA TYR A 183 -8.93 23.91 4.06
C TYR A 183 -8.31 24.45 2.76
N ARG A 184 -8.51 25.73 2.45
CA ARG A 184 -7.97 26.35 1.22
C ARG A 184 -6.51 26.75 1.41
N ASP A 185 -6.21 27.50 2.46
CA ASP A 185 -4.88 28.11 2.58
C ASP A 185 -3.86 27.16 3.21
N PHE A 186 -4.23 26.46 4.29
CA PHE A 186 -3.36 25.51 4.96
C PHE A 186 -3.30 24.13 4.28
N LEU A 187 -4.43 23.53 3.88
CA LEU A 187 -4.46 22.21 3.19
C LEU A 187 -4.39 22.30 1.66
N GLY A 188 -4.50 23.49 1.07
CA GLY A 188 -4.33 23.69 -0.36
C GLY A 188 -5.50 23.20 -1.23
N MET A 189 -6.71 23.06 -0.65
CA MET A 189 -7.93 22.79 -1.42
C MET A 189 -8.35 24.00 -2.26
N ARG A 190 -9.16 23.75 -3.29
CA ARG A 190 -9.72 24.78 -4.18
C ARG A 190 -11.20 24.96 -3.90
N VAL A 191 -11.65 26.21 -3.79
CA VAL A 191 -13.10 26.51 -3.77
C VAL A 191 -13.68 26.14 -5.13
N ASP A 192 -14.67 25.26 -5.12
CA ASP A 192 -15.28 24.65 -6.31
C ASP A 192 -16.73 25.13 -6.53
N GLY A 193 -17.25 25.96 -5.62
CA GLY A 193 -18.58 26.55 -5.72
C GLY A 193 -19.11 26.99 -4.37
N GLY A 194 -20.32 27.53 -4.36
CA GLY A 194 -21.03 27.85 -3.14
C GLY A 194 -22.44 28.35 -3.42
N SER A 195 -23.29 28.29 -2.39
CA SER A 195 -24.67 28.75 -2.47
C SER A 195 -25.14 29.26 -1.11
N LEU A 196 -26.23 30.03 -1.11
CA LEU A 196 -26.95 30.41 0.10
C LEU A 196 -28.33 29.76 0.08
N ASN A 197 -28.42 28.57 0.68
CA ASN A 197 -29.66 27.82 0.70
C ASN A 197 -30.52 28.29 1.87
N HIS A 198 -31.83 28.46 1.64
CA HIS A 198 -32.73 28.96 2.66
C HIS A 198 -34.19 28.57 2.40
N GLY A 199 -35.06 28.88 3.36
CA GLY A 199 -36.50 28.73 3.23
C GLY A 199 -36.99 27.32 3.58
N GLU A 200 -38.25 27.06 3.25
CA GLU A 200 -38.94 25.84 3.68
C GLU A 200 -38.32 24.56 3.09
N THR A 201 -37.90 24.60 1.82
CA THR A 201 -37.22 23.46 1.18
C THR A 201 -35.95 23.08 1.94
N GLN A 202 -35.10 24.05 2.28
CA GLN A 202 -33.87 23.78 3.02
C GLN A 202 -34.17 23.32 4.45
N ALA A 203 -35.17 23.92 5.11
CA ALA A 203 -35.58 23.53 6.46
C ALA A 203 -36.06 22.07 6.51
N ARG A 204 -36.88 21.66 5.52
CA ARG A 204 -37.34 20.27 5.35
C ARG A 204 -36.20 19.32 4.99
N MET A 205 -35.22 19.75 4.19
CA MET A 205 -34.04 18.96 3.85
C MET A 205 -33.19 18.69 5.10
N ASP A 206 -32.98 19.70 5.93
CA ASP A 206 -32.12 19.63 7.11
C ASP A 206 -32.82 19.10 8.36
N GLY A 207 -34.14 18.86 8.31
CA GLY A 207 -34.93 18.46 9.47
C GLY A 207 -34.97 19.55 10.55
N LEU A 208 -34.95 20.82 10.14
CA LEU A 208 -34.95 21.99 11.02
C LEU A 208 -36.27 22.77 10.89
N PRO A 209 -36.71 23.51 11.92
CA PRO A 209 -37.89 24.38 11.81
C PRO A 209 -37.71 25.52 10.81
N ILE A 210 -36.47 26.00 10.66
CA ILE A 210 -36.02 27.02 9.72
C ILE A 210 -34.58 26.69 9.34
N ALA A 211 -34.18 27.00 8.12
CA ALA A 211 -32.80 26.87 7.69
C ALA A 211 -32.42 28.05 6.78
N ARG A 212 -31.27 28.65 7.08
CA ARG A 212 -30.49 29.49 6.18
C ARG A 212 -29.03 29.10 6.36
N VAL A 213 -28.46 28.46 5.36
CA VAL A 213 -27.12 27.88 5.41
C VAL A 213 -26.29 28.39 4.23
N ARG A 214 -25.11 28.89 4.54
CA ARG A 214 -24.09 29.17 3.54
C ARG A 214 -23.35 27.88 3.27
N ILE A 215 -23.30 27.49 2.01
CA ILE A 215 -22.65 26.29 1.53
C ILE A 215 -21.42 26.71 0.73
N THR A 216 -20.26 26.14 1.05
CA THR A 216 -19.02 26.37 0.30
C THR A 216 -18.37 25.04 -0.05
N ALA A 217 -18.33 24.72 -1.34
CA ALA A 217 -17.75 23.49 -1.84
C ALA A 217 -16.25 23.65 -2.06
N LEU A 218 -15.49 22.64 -1.66
CA LEU A 218 -14.03 22.56 -1.78
C LEU A 218 -13.64 21.24 -2.44
N ARG A 219 -12.66 21.30 -3.34
CA ARG A 219 -12.07 20.12 -3.98
C ARG A 219 -10.57 20.07 -3.79
N PRO A 220 -10.02 18.85 -3.65
CA PRO A 220 -8.58 18.68 -3.71
C PRO A 220 -8.07 18.90 -5.16
N PRO A 221 -6.77 19.16 -5.35
CA PRO A 221 -6.21 19.44 -6.66
C PRO A 221 -6.47 18.37 -7.72
N ARG A 222 -6.48 17.08 -7.36
CA ARG A 222 -6.72 15.99 -8.33
C ARG A 222 -8.20 15.76 -8.65
N GLY A 223 -9.11 16.50 -8.02
CA GLY A 223 -10.54 16.22 -8.11
C GLY A 223 -10.93 15.00 -7.30
N GLY A 224 -11.98 14.27 -7.71
CA GLY A 224 -12.55 13.19 -6.90
C GLY A 224 -13.42 13.74 -5.77
N MET A 225 -13.52 13.03 -4.64
CA MET A 225 -14.38 13.42 -3.50
C MET A 225 -13.97 14.79 -2.90
N GLY A 226 -14.97 15.59 -2.52
CA GLY A 226 -14.81 16.95 -2.01
C GLY A 226 -15.21 17.10 -0.55
N ILE A 227 -15.03 18.32 -0.03
CA ILE A 227 -15.55 18.77 1.25
C ILE A 227 -16.55 19.88 0.98
N GLU A 228 -17.68 19.88 1.67
CA GLU A 228 -18.64 20.97 1.64
C GLU A 228 -18.80 21.57 3.04
N LEU A 229 -18.58 22.88 3.18
CA LEU A 229 -18.71 23.58 4.45
C LEU A 229 -20.16 24.08 4.60
N LEU A 230 -20.81 23.70 5.69
CA LEU A 230 -22.17 24.11 6.04
C LEU A 230 -22.13 25.10 7.21
N ASP A 231 -22.23 26.39 6.89
CA ASP A 231 -22.26 27.49 7.85
C ASP A 231 -23.72 27.95 8.04
N TYR A 232 -24.34 27.43 9.10
CA TYR A 232 -25.74 27.73 9.45
C TYR A 232 -25.87 29.14 10.03
N LEU A 233 -26.46 30.03 9.23
CA LEU A 233 -26.79 31.40 9.62
C LEU A 233 -28.11 31.50 10.39
N GLU A 234 -29.02 30.54 10.17
CA GLU A 234 -30.28 30.43 10.88
C GLU A 234 -30.76 28.96 10.91
N PRO A 235 -30.96 28.34 12.09
CA PRO A 235 -30.54 28.83 13.41
C PRO A 235 -29.01 28.94 13.52
N ALA A 236 -28.53 30.11 13.94
CA ALA A 236 -27.11 30.34 14.17
C ALA A 236 -26.62 29.60 15.43
N GLY A 237 -25.32 29.34 15.51
CA GLY A 237 -24.68 28.86 16.74
C GLY A 237 -24.98 27.40 17.06
N GLY A 238 -24.71 26.52 16.10
CA GLY A 238 -24.71 25.06 16.29
C GLY A 238 -24.02 24.61 17.57
N ARG A 239 -24.54 23.56 18.22
CA ARG A 239 -23.95 23.05 19.46
C ARG A 239 -22.50 22.61 19.21
N PRO A 240 -21.55 23.01 20.06
CA PRO A 240 -20.15 22.64 19.88
C PRO A 240 -19.93 21.15 20.09
N ILE A 241 -18.90 20.61 19.44
CA ILE A 241 -18.44 19.23 19.66
C ILE A 241 -18.04 19.09 21.14
N PRO A 242 -18.62 18.12 21.89
CA PRO A 242 -18.26 17.91 23.29
C PRO A 242 -16.78 17.53 23.48
N SER A 243 -16.13 18.13 24.47
CA SER A 243 -14.71 17.90 24.75
C SER A 243 -14.38 16.50 25.31
N ASP A 244 -15.39 15.76 25.74
CA ASP A 244 -15.26 14.43 26.33
C ASP A 244 -15.52 13.29 25.33
N TRP A 245 -15.66 13.62 24.04
CA TRP A 245 -15.75 12.64 22.97
C TRP A 245 -14.39 12.02 22.66
N GLN A 246 -14.43 10.75 22.26
CA GLN A 246 -13.26 9.92 22.00
C GLN A 246 -13.29 9.40 20.57
N ASP A 247 -12.14 8.98 20.05
CA ASP A 247 -12.02 8.41 18.71
C ASP A 247 -12.89 7.16 18.48
N SER A 248 -13.28 6.46 19.55
CA SER A 248 -14.16 5.30 19.50
C SER A 248 -15.66 5.64 19.44
N ASP A 249 -16.04 6.91 19.61
CA ASP A 249 -17.46 7.32 19.59
C ASP A 249 -18.00 7.34 18.15
N MET A 250 -19.27 6.98 17.95
CA MET A 250 -19.89 6.88 16.61
C MET A 250 -20.04 8.25 15.91
N THR A 251 -19.75 9.32 16.62
CA THR A 251 -19.69 10.69 16.07
C THR A 251 -18.31 11.06 15.54
N SER A 252 -17.29 10.23 15.78
CA SER A 252 -15.89 10.49 15.44
C SER A 252 -15.56 10.10 14.00
N THR A 253 -16.38 10.60 13.05
CA THR A 253 -16.12 10.49 11.62
C THR A 253 -14.79 11.18 11.28
N ARG A 254 -13.97 10.54 10.44
CA ARG A 254 -12.67 11.07 10.05
C ARG A 254 -12.56 11.22 8.53
N VAL A 255 -12.08 12.36 8.06
CA VAL A 255 -11.71 12.53 6.65
C VAL A 255 -10.25 12.18 6.47
N GLU A 256 -9.94 11.20 5.63
CA GLU A 256 -8.57 10.86 5.26
C GLU A 256 -8.15 11.62 4.00
N PHE A 257 -7.05 12.37 4.07
CA PHE A 257 -6.44 13.09 2.96
C PHE A 257 -5.08 12.51 2.63
N ALA A 258 -4.82 12.28 1.35
CA ALA A 258 -3.49 11.92 0.88
C ALA A 258 -2.68 13.17 0.53
N SER A 259 -1.40 13.18 0.92
CA SER A 259 -0.45 14.26 0.64
C SER A 259 0.91 13.68 0.27
N ASP A 260 1.53 14.19 -0.79
CA ASP A 260 2.89 13.88 -1.22
C ASP A 260 3.96 14.60 -0.38
N GLU A 261 3.56 15.59 0.42
CA GLU A 261 4.49 16.39 1.24
C GLU A 261 4.78 15.81 2.65
N ILE A 262 4.21 14.65 2.97
CA ILE A 262 4.30 14.00 4.30
C ILE A 262 4.76 12.55 4.19
N ASP A 263 5.47 12.09 5.21
CA ASP A 263 6.16 10.80 5.23
C ASP A 263 5.61 9.80 6.26
N ARG A 264 4.57 10.20 6.99
CA ARG A 264 3.83 9.42 7.98
C ARG A 264 2.45 10.02 8.21
N ASP A 265 1.62 9.30 8.95
CA ASP A 265 0.27 9.73 9.27
C ASP A 265 0.25 10.85 10.31
N TYR A 266 -0.69 11.79 10.15
CA TYR A 266 -0.94 12.86 11.12
C TYR A 266 -2.44 13.03 11.37
N SER A 267 -2.86 12.80 12.61
CA SER A 267 -4.18 13.17 13.08
C SER A 267 -4.21 14.66 13.43
N ILE A 268 -5.13 15.40 12.79
CA ILE A 268 -5.35 16.82 13.03
C ILE A 268 -6.84 17.10 13.17
N GLN A 269 -7.19 18.28 13.66
CA GLN A 269 -8.55 18.77 13.69
C GLN A 269 -8.67 20.05 12.87
N ASP A 270 -9.82 20.24 12.23
CA ASP A 270 -10.19 21.53 11.65
C ASP A 270 -10.53 22.56 12.75
N PRO A 271 -10.74 23.84 12.40
CA PRO A 271 -11.07 24.87 13.39
C PRO A 271 -12.36 24.62 14.18
N THR A 272 -13.29 23.83 13.62
CA THR A 272 -14.55 23.47 14.28
C THR A 272 -14.41 22.26 15.21
N GLY A 273 -13.34 21.47 15.04
CA GLY A 273 -13.02 20.27 15.82
C GLY A 273 -13.26 18.95 15.07
N HIS A 274 -13.57 18.98 13.77
CA HIS A 274 -13.73 17.78 12.94
C HIS A 274 -12.40 17.05 12.80
N SER A 275 -12.43 15.72 12.91
CA SER A 275 -11.21 14.90 12.88
C SER A 275 -10.77 14.61 11.45
N LEU A 276 -9.48 14.79 11.17
CA LEU A 276 -8.87 14.55 9.87
C LEU A 276 -7.61 13.70 10.03
N LEU A 277 -7.33 12.83 9.06
CA LEU A 277 -6.10 12.06 8.96
C LEU A 277 -5.36 12.47 7.69
N LEU A 278 -4.13 12.95 7.81
CA LEU A 278 -3.25 13.13 6.66
C LEU A 278 -2.38 11.88 6.51
N ILE A 279 -2.36 11.25 5.33
CA ILE A 279 -1.53 10.09 5.01
C ILE A 279 -0.57 10.39 3.83
N PRO A 280 0.61 9.75 3.78
CA PRO A 280 1.50 9.84 2.62
C PRO A 280 0.84 9.31 1.34
N GLU A 281 1.05 9.96 0.19
CA GLU A 281 0.48 9.50 -1.08
C GLU A 281 0.96 8.08 -1.47
N ASP A 282 2.18 7.70 -1.10
CA ASP A 282 2.77 6.41 -1.47
C ASP A 282 2.20 5.21 -0.71
N SER A 283 1.30 5.39 0.26
CA SER A 283 0.59 4.25 0.90
C SER A 283 -0.46 3.57 -0.01
N MET A 284 -0.35 3.77 -1.33
CA MET A 284 -1.31 3.44 -2.39
C MET A 284 -1.12 2.08 -3.08
N THR A 285 -0.37 1.15 -2.50
CA THR A 285 -0.28 -0.21 -3.07
C THR A 285 -1.27 -1.15 -2.38
N GLY A 286 -1.87 -2.05 -3.15
CA GLY A 286 -2.98 -2.90 -2.73
C GLY A 286 -2.77 -3.50 -1.34
N SER A 287 -3.84 -3.54 -0.54
CA SER A 287 -3.81 -4.12 0.80
C SER A 287 -3.17 -5.50 0.74
N ILE A 288 -2.22 -5.78 1.64
CA ILE A 288 -1.58 -7.09 1.78
C ILE A 288 -2.67 -8.17 1.77
N GLU A 289 -2.55 -9.13 0.86
CA GLU A 289 -3.53 -10.19 0.72
C GLU A 289 -3.17 -11.33 1.67
N ILE A 290 -4.12 -11.70 2.54
CA ILE A 290 -3.96 -12.72 3.57
C ILE A 290 -4.79 -13.93 3.16
N TYR A 291 -4.15 -15.10 3.08
CA TYR A 291 -4.81 -16.35 2.72
C TYR A 291 -4.86 -17.35 3.89
N ASP A 292 -4.05 -17.13 4.93
CA ASP A 292 -3.90 -18.00 6.09
C ASP A 292 -3.56 -17.17 7.34
N ASP A 293 -4.12 -17.56 8.49
CA ASP A 293 -3.94 -16.84 9.77
C ASP A 293 -2.48 -16.69 10.20
N ARG A 294 -1.59 -17.57 9.73
CA ARG A 294 -0.13 -17.50 9.98
C ARG A 294 0.51 -16.24 9.40
N MET A 295 -0.16 -15.53 8.51
CA MET A 295 0.29 -14.25 7.96
C MET A 295 0.09 -13.08 8.95
N HIS A 296 -0.95 -13.10 9.79
CA HIS A 296 -1.23 -12.05 10.77
C HIS A 296 -0.06 -11.69 11.71
N PRO A 297 0.71 -12.65 12.27
CA PRO A 297 1.87 -12.31 13.10
C PRO A 297 3.04 -11.70 12.34
N LEU A 298 3.03 -11.67 11.00
CA LEU A 298 4.08 -11.07 10.16
C LEU A 298 3.77 -9.61 9.80
N ILE A 299 2.49 -9.23 9.75
CA ILE A 299 2.05 -7.93 9.22
C ILE A 299 1.82 -6.92 10.36
N ARG A 300 2.30 -5.68 10.20
CA ARG A 300 1.85 -4.55 11.03
C ARG A 300 0.50 -4.05 10.54
N SER A 301 -0.37 -3.66 11.47
CA SER A 301 -1.73 -3.19 11.19
C SER A 301 -1.83 -2.00 10.22
N ASN A 302 -0.75 -1.25 10.05
CA ASN A 302 -0.60 -0.12 9.14
C ASN A 302 0.58 -0.32 8.16
N ALA A 303 1.00 -1.57 7.92
CA ALA A 303 2.06 -1.87 6.97
C ALA A 303 1.62 -1.43 5.57
N SER A 304 2.27 -0.39 5.06
CA SER A 304 2.11 0.09 3.70
C SER A 304 3.42 -0.07 2.94
N LEU A 305 3.35 -0.47 1.67
CA LEU A 305 4.51 -0.41 0.80
C LEU A 305 4.83 1.06 0.55
N GLN A 306 6.10 1.41 0.65
CA GLN A 306 6.62 2.75 0.36
C GLN A 306 7.65 2.64 -0.75
N LYS A 307 7.56 3.50 -1.77
CA LYS A 307 8.63 3.62 -2.77
C LYS A 307 9.78 4.41 -2.17
N LEU A 308 10.95 3.80 -2.07
CA LEU A 308 12.14 4.45 -1.52
C LEU A 308 12.88 5.29 -2.56
N THR A 309 12.99 4.77 -3.78
CA THR A 309 13.63 5.44 -4.91
C THR A 309 13.27 4.77 -6.24
N GLY A 310 13.50 5.45 -7.35
CA GLY A 310 13.41 4.91 -8.72
C GLY A 310 14.56 5.36 -9.61
N GLY A 311 14.49 5.02 -10.90
CA GLY A 311 15.41 5.52 -11.94
C GLY A 311 16.56 4.59 -12.33
N ALA A 312 16.61 3.38 -11.78
CA ALA A 312 17.47 2.31 -12.29
C ALA A 312 16.84 1.67 -13.55
N VAL A 313 17.64 0.99 -14.36
CA VAL A 313 17.14 0.22 -15.51
C VAL A 313 16.52 -1.09 -15.02
N HIS A 314 17.21 -1.79 -14.11
CA HIS A 314 16.70 -3.01 -13.48
C HIS A 314 17.37 -3.22 -12.12
N THR A 315 16.57 -3.09 -11.06
CA THR A 315 17.04 -3.26 -9.68
C THR A 315 17.14 -4.72 -9.29
N GLU A 316 18.25 -5.09 -8.67
CA GLU A 316 18.56 -6.46 -8.26
C GLU A 316 19.37 -6.51 -6.96
N GLY A 317 19.40 -7.68 -6.35
CA GLY A 317 20.31 -8.04 -5.25
C GLY A 317 20.41 -7.00 -4.12
N PRO A 318 19.30 -6.53 -3.50
CA PRO A 318 19.38 -5.60 -2.39
C PRO A 318 19.99 -6.28 -1.16
N VAL A 319 20.86 -5.56 -0.45
CA VAL A 319 21.46 -5.99 0.82
C VAL A 319 21.56 -4.83 1.79
N TYR A 320 21.26 -5.10 3.06
CA TYR A 320 21.25 -4.10 4.13
C TYR A 320 22.62 -3.97 4.82
N PHE A 321 23.05 -2.72 5.02
CA PHE A 321 24.20 -2.35 5.83
C PHE A 321 23.73 -1.56 7.08
N PRO A 322 23.74 -2.19 8.27
CA PRO A 322 23.24 -1.56 9.49
C PRO A 322 24.12 -0.42 10.01
N GLU A 323 25.40 -0.34 9.59
CA GLU A 323 26.35 0.66 10.08
C GLU A 323 25.93 2.10 9.75
N ASP A 324 25.20 2.29 8.66
CA ASP A 324 24.72 3.58 8.18
C ASP A 324 23.30 3.52 7.61
N ASP A 325 22.51 2.53 8.06
CA ASP A 325 21.12 2.28 7.65
C ASP A 325 20.90 2.39 6.13
N SER A 326 21.74 1.72 5.35
CA SER A 326 21.73 1.84 3.90
C SER A 326 21.47 0.52 3.19
N ILE A 327 20.97 0.62 1.95
CA ILE A 327 20.73 -0.50 1.06
C ILE A 327 21.72 -0.40 -0.09
N VAL A 328 22.57 -1.41 -0.25
CA VAL A 328 23.33 -1.60 -1.49
C VAL A 328 22.52 -2.50 -2.41
N TYR A 329 22.42 -2.13 -3.68
CA TYR A 329 21.66 -2.87 -4.68
C TYR A 329 22.24 -2.62 -6.07
N SER A 330 22.00 -3.55 -6.98
CA SER A 330 22.50 -3.47 -8.35
C SER A 330 21.48 -2.79 -9.25
N ASP A 331 21.93 -1.88 -10.10
CA ASP A 331 21.26 -1.58 -11.37
C ASP A 331 21.88 -2.51 -12.41
N ALA A 332 21.43 -3.77 -12.40
CA ALA A 332 22.09 -4.88 -13.08
C ALA A 332 22.22 -4.61 -14.58
N HIS A 333 21.15 -4.12 -15.21
CA HIS A 333 21.14 -3.80 -16.64
C HIS A 333 21.80 -2.45 -16.96
N GLY A 334 21.82 -1.52 -16.00
CA GLY A 334 22.54 -0.25 -16.10
C GLY A 334 24.04 -0.36 -15.81
N ASN A 335 24.55 -1.54 -15.45
CA ASN A 335 25.94 -1.83 -15.11
C ASN A 335 26.49 -0.93 -13.97
N ARG A 336 25.68 -0.65 -12.95
CA ARG A 336 26.08 0.16 -11.79
C ARG A 336 25.72 -0.54 -10.50
N LEU A 337 26.56 -0.35 -9.49
CA LEU A 337 26.23 -0.70 -8.11
C LEU A 337 25.83 0.59 -7.39
N LEU A 338 24.64 0.57 -6.80
CA LEU A 338 24.02 1.71 -6.17
C LEU A 338 23.94 1.51 -4.66
N ARG A 339 23.86 2.62 -3.95
CA ARG A 339 23.60 2.67 -2.52
C ARG A 339 22.54 3.70 -2.21
N TRP A 340 21.47 3.29 -1.57
CA TRP A 340 20.42 4.17 -1.08
C TRP A 340 20.48 4.30 0.44
N SER A 341 20.31 5.53 0.94
CA SER A 341 20.06 5.81 2.36
C SER A 341 19.06 6.95 2.47
N ARG A 342 18.34 7.04 3.59
CA ARG A 342 17.40 8.14 3.83
C ARG A 342 18.08 9.51 3.81
N GLU A 343 19.32 9.59 4.30
CA GLU A 343 20.09 10.84 4.40
C GLU A 343 20.60 11.31 3.03
N ASN A 344 21.18 10.41 2.24
CA ASN A 344 21.91 10.79 1.02
C ASN A 344 21.13 10.50 -0.28
N GLY A 345 19.95 9.87 -0.20
CA GLY A 345 19.28 9.33 -1.39
C GLY A 345 20.14 8.27 -2.06
N VAL A 346 20.07 8.21 -3.40
CA VAL A 346 20.86 7.27 -4.21
C VAL A 346 22.25 7.83 -4.51
N THR A 347 23.26 7.02 -4.24
CA THR A 347 24.66 7.26 -4.59
C THR A 347 25.21 6.08 -5.39
N VAL A 348 26.23 6.33 -6.21
CA VAL A 348 26.89 5.29 -7.01
C VAL A 348 28.08 4.75 -6.23
N LEU A 349 28.08 3.46 -5.94
CA LEU A 349 29.16 2.77 -5.23
C LEU A 349 30.22 2.22 -6.20
N ARG A 350 29.82 1.82 -7.41
CA ARG A 350 30.71 1.33 -8.47
C ARG A 350 30.10 1.54 -9.86
N ASP A 351 30.88 2.09 -10.78
CA ASP A 351 30.52 2.30 -12.19
C ASP A 351 31.79 2.28 -13.08
N PRO A 352 31.95 1.30 -14.00
CA PRO A 352 31.06 0.16 -14.21
C PRO A 352 31.16 -0.86 -13.06
N SER A 353 30.04 -1.52 -12.76
CA SER A 353 29.97 -2.59 -11.75
C SER A 353 30.46 -3.96 -12.23
N ASP A 354 30.69 -4.10 -13.54
CA ASP A 354 30.88 -5.38 -14.24
C ASP A 354 29.64 -6.30 -14.14
N TYR A 355 28.47 -5.70 -14.36
CA TYR A 355 27.16 -6.34 -14.29
C TYR A 355 27.00 -7.13 -12.98
N GLN A 356 27.20 -6.44 -11.85
CA GLN A 356 26.87 -7.03 -10.57
C GLN A 356 25.37 -7.29 -10.48
N ASN A 357 25.00 -8.44 -9.93
CA ASN A 357 23.62 -8.87 -9.77
C ASN A 357 23.30 -9.03 -8.27
N GLY A 358 23.20 -10.27 -7.77
CA GLY A 358 22.99 -10.56 -6.35
C GLY A 358 24.13 -10.06 -5.45
N ASN A 359 23.77 -9.57 -4.26
CA ASN A 359 24.70 -9.08 -3.25
C ASN A 359 24.38 -9.67 -1.87
N TYR A 360 25.41 -9.80 -1.04
CA TYR A 360 25.30 -10.26 0.34
C TYR A 360 26.33 -9.56 1.24
N ARG A 361 26.04 -9.50 2.54
CA ARG A 361 26.95 -8.98 3.56
C ARG A 361 27.58 -10.16 4.29
N ASP A 362 28.90 -10.32 4.20
CA ASP A 362 29.57 -11.43 4.87
C ASP A 362 29.63 -11.25 6.40
N LEU A 363 30.15 -12.26 7.09
CA LEU A 363 30.23 -12.28 8.56
C LEU A 363 31.19 -11.22 9.14
N GLU A 364 32.06 -10.63 8.30
CA GLU A 364 32.96 -9.53 8.67
C GLU A 364 32.37 -8.15 8.29
N GLY A 365 31.16 -8.12 7.71
CA GLY A 365 30.49 -6.90 7.29
C GLY A 365 30.98 -6.31 5.97
N ARG A 366 31.65 -7.13 5.14
CA ARG A 366 32.04 -6.75 3.79
C ARG A 366 30.95 -7.09 2.79
N LEU A 367 30.93 -6.35 1.69
CA LEU A 367 30.05 -6.63 0.56
C LEU A 367 30.63 -7.74 -0.31
N VAL A 368 29.87 -8.80 -0.53
CA VAL A 368 30.15 -9.86 -1.51
C VAL A 368 29.08 -9.78 -2.60
N GLY A 369 29.47 -9.91 -3.86
CA GLY A 369 28.57 -9.77 -5.00
C GLY A 369 28.85 -10.79 -6.10
N CYS A 370 27.80 -11.16 -6.81
CA CYS A 370 27.83 -11.90 -8.06
C CYS A 370 28.13 -10.93 -9.21
N SER A 371 29.12 -11.22 -10.06
CA SER A 371 29.42 -10.42 -11.26
C SER A 371 29.20 -11.25 -12.53
N GLY A 372 28.19 -10.87 -13.31
CA GLY A 372 27.92 -11.47 -14.62
C GLY A 372 28.99 -11.13 -15.66
N GLY A 373 29.57 -9.93 -15.59
CA GLY A 373 30.64 -9.49 -16.50
C GLY A 373 31.97 -10.21 -16.25
N LEU A 374 32.42 -10.29 -15.00
CA LEU A 374 33.66 -11.00 -14.65
C LEU A 374 33.46 -12.52 -14.62
N ARG A 375 32.20 -12.99 -14.52
CA ARG A 375 31.83 -14.39 -14.33
C ARG A 375 32.45 -14.94 -13.06
N ALA A 376 32.23 -14.22 -11.96
CA ALA A 376 32.94 -14.41 -10.71
C ALA A 376 32.13 -13.96 -9.49
N ILE A 377 32.51 -14.48 -8.32
CA ILE A 377 32.17 -13.88 -7.03
C ILE A 377 33.24 -12.84 -6.69
N VAL A 378 32.81 -11.64 -6.34
CA VAL A 378 33.68 -10.53 -5.96
C VAL A 378 33.38 -10.03 -4.56
N ARG A 379 34.36 -9.41 -3.91
CA ARG A 379 34.21 -8.81 -2.58
C ARG A 379 34.83 -7.43 -2.52
N ARG A 380 34.16 -6.50 -1.86
CA ARG A 380 34.71 -5.19 -1.50
C ARG A 380 35.32 -5.26 -0.11
N GLU A 381 36.62 -5.09 -0.02
CA GLU A 381 37.35 -5.01 1.23
C GLU A 381 37.03 -3.71 1.99
N HIS A 382 37.39 -3.64 3.27
CA HIS A 382 37.09 -2.47 4.12
C HIS A 382 37.77 -1.17 3.66
N ASP A 383 38.93 -1.28 3.00
CA ASP A 383 39.63 -0.15 2.38
C ASP A 383 38.99 0.30 1.04
N GLY A 384 37.98 -0.43 0.57
CA GLY A 384 37.28 -0.19 -0.68
C GLY A 384 37.86 -0.94 -1.89
N GLU A 385 38.93 -1.72 -1.74
CA GLU A 385 39.49 -2.56 -2.81
C GLU A 385 38.49 -3.65 -3.23
N TRP A 386 38.38 -3.90 -4.53
CA TRP A 386 37.57 -5.01 -5.06
C TRP A 386 38.45 -6.21 -5.39
N LYS A 387 38.10 -7.39 -4.87
CA LYS A 387 38.79 -8.65 -5.13
C LYS A 387 37.88 -9.67 -5.79
N VAL A 388 38.42 -10.40 -6.75
CA VAL A 388 37.81 -11.64 -7.25
C VAL A 388 38.12 -12.74 -6.25
N LEU A 389 37.08 -13.37 -5.71
CA LEU A 389 37.22 -14.50 -4.79
C LEU A 389 37.31 -15.83 -5.53
N ILE A 390 36.44 -16.02 -6.53
CA ILE A 390 36.42 -17.22 -7.36
C ILE A 390 35.80 -16.91 -8.72
N ASP A 391 36.45 -17.35 -9.80
CA ASP A 391 36.00 -17.17 -11.19
C ASP A 391 36.00 -18.49 -12.00
N ARG A 392 36.46 -19.59 -11.38
CA ARG A 392 36.66 -20.88 -12.04
C ARG A 392 36.29 -22.07 -11.17
N PHE A 393 35.79 -23.10 -11.81
CA PHE A 393 35.62 -24.44 -11.25
C PHE A 393 36.26 -25.47 -12.18
N GLN A 394 37.11 -26.35 -11.64
CA GLN A 394 37.86 -27.36 -12.40
C GLN A 394 38.60 -26.78 -13.63
N GLY A 395 39.21 -25.61 -13.45
CA GLY A 395 39.97 -24.89 -14.49
C GLY A 395 39.12 -24.12 -15.51
N LYS A 396 37.82 -24.35 -15.54
CA LYS A 396 36.87 -23.70 -16.45
C LYS A 396 36.22 -22.49 -15.79
N ARG A 397 35.91 -21.44 -16.56
CA ARG A 397 35.19 -20.27 -16.04
C ARG A 397 33.80 -20.67 -15.54
N LEU A 398 33.33 -20.01 -14.48
CA LEU A 398 31.91 -20.04 -14.10
C LEU A 398 31.04 -19.49 -15.25
N ASN A 399 29.74 -19.75 -15.27
CA ASN A 399 28.84 -19.18 -16.26
C ASN A 399 28.71 -17.67 -16.05
N SER A 400 27.84 -17.26 -15.14
CA SER A 400 27.63 -15.88 -14.73
C SER A 400 26.87 -15.93 -13.40
N PRO A 401 27.58 -15.94 -12.25
CA PRO A 401 26.94 -16.02 -10.95
C PRO A 401 25.79 -15.02 -10.84
N ASN A 402 24.65 -15.46 -10.30
CA ASN A 402 23.42 -14.65 -10.28
C ASN A 402 23.09 -14.15 -8.88
N ASP A 403 22.79 -15.04 -7.92
CA ASP A 403 22.56 -14.66 -6.51
C ASP A 403 23.46 -15.49 -5.57
N LEU A 404 23.63 -15.01 -4.34
CA LEU A 404 24.45 -15.66 -3.32
C LEU A 404 23.89 -15.51 -1.90
N VAL A 405 24.28 -16.45 -1.03
CA VAL A 405 24.06 -16.40 0.41
C VAL A 405 25.34 -16.80 1.14
N VAL A 406 25.66 -16.09 2.23
CA VAL A 406 26.77 -16.46 3.13
C VAL A 406 26.20 -17.25 4.31
N LYS A 407 26.62 -18.51 4.45
CA LYS A 407 26.23 -19.39 5.56
C LYS A 407 26.94 -18.98 6.85
N SER A 408 26.41 -19.38 8.01
CA SER A 408 26.96 -19.08 9.34
C SER A 408 28.41 -19.56 9.57
N ASP A 409 28.90 -20.53 8.80
CA ASP A 409 30.30 -21.00 8.84
C ASP A 409 31.27 -20.13 8.01
N GLY A 410 30.73 -19.17 7.24
CA GLY A 410 31.43 -18.25 6.36
C GLY A 410 31.57 -18.74 4.92
N THR A 411 30.97 -19.88 4.56
CA THR A 411 30.95 -20.37 3.19
C THR A 411 29.95 -19.58 2.34
N ILE A 412 30.28 -19.40 1.07
CA ILE A 412 29.48 -18.67 0.09
C ILE A 412 28.80 -19.69 -0.81
N TRP A 413 27.48 -19.70 -0.80
CA TRP A 413 26.66 -20.52 -1.69
C TRP A 413 26.07 -19.62 -2.76
N PHE A 414 26.15 -20.02 -4.02
CA PHE A 414 25.73 -19.16 -5.13
C PHE A 414 25.23 -19.97 -6.33
N THR A 415 24.36 -19.35 -7.12
CA THR A 415 23.81 -19.91 -8.36
C THR A 415 24.57 -19.41 -9.57
N ASP A 416 24.71 -20.26 -10.59
CA ASP A 416 25.49 -19.96 -11.79
C ASP A 416 24.71 -20.25 -13.10
N PRO A 417 23.58 -19.58 -13.34
CA PRO A 417 22.91 -19.59 -14.64
C PRO A 417 23.73 -18.81 -15.67
N PRO A 418 23.48 -18.93 -16.99
CA PRO A 418 24.30 -18.31 -18.01
C PRO A 418 23.72 -16.97 -18.51
N TYR A 419 22.85 -16.31 -17.74
CA TYR A 419 22.18 -15.08 -18.20
C TYR A 419 23.18 -13.97 -18.61
N GLY A 420 24.28 -13.78 -17.87
CA GLY A 420 25.33 -12.82 -18.24
C GLY A 420 26.15 -13.22 -19.49
N ILE A 421 25.97 -14.44 -19.97
CA ILE A 421 26.53 -14.95 -21.23
C ILE A 421 25.52 -14.84 -22.37
N THR A 422 24.25 -15.18 -22.12
CA THR A 422 23.22 -15.37 -23.16
C THR A 422 22.33 -14.15 -23.38
N GLU A 423 22.13 -13.31 -22.37
CA GLU A 423 21.22 -12.17 -22.41
C GLU A 423 21.97 -10.84 -22.65
N PRO A 424 21.42 -9.94 -23.47
CA PRO A 424 21.99 -8.61 -23.64
C PRO A 424 21.89 -7.81 -22.34
N ASN A 425 22.90 -6.97 -22.08
CA ASN A 425 22.96 -6.07 -20.91
C ASN A 425 22.95 -6.77 -19.54
N GLN A 426 23.29 -8.06 -19.46
CA GLN A 426 23.47 -8.77 -18.18
C GLN A 426 24.92 -9.22 -17.95
N GLY A 427 25.81 -8.94 -18.90
CA GLY A 427 27.22 -9.29 -18.85
C GLY A 427 27.92 -8.88 -20.14
N TYR A 428 29.20 -9.23 -20.25
CA TYR A 428 30.00 -8.99 -21.46
C TYR A 428 29.86 -10.12 -22.51
N GLY A 429 28.89 -11.03 -22.31
CA GLY A 429 28.76 -12.24 -23.11
C GLY A 429 29.88 -13.26 -22.86
N GLY A 430 29.99 -14.24 -23.74
CA GLY A 430 31.06 -15.25 -23.70
C GLY A 430 30.61 -16.61 -24.18
N ILE A 431 31.38 -17.64 -23.81
CA ILE A 431 31.04 -19.04 -24.06
C ILE A 431 30.90 -19.72 -22.70
N GLN A 432 29.80 -20.46 -22.53
CA GLN A 432 29.59 -21.33 -21.38
C GLN A 432 30.61 -22.47 -21.40
N GLU A 433 31.42 -22.58 -20.34
CA GLU A 433 32.45 -23.62 -20.20
C GLU A 433 32.00 -24.75 -19.27
N GLN A 434 31.18 -24.41 -18.26
CA GLN A 434 30.58 -25.40 -17.36
C GLN A 434 29.52 -26.22 -18.12
N PRO A 435 29.41 -27.54 -17.84
CA PRO A 435 28.50 -28.43 -18.55
C PRO A 435 27.00 -28.14 -18.30
N GLY A 436 26.67 -27.35 -17.28
CA GLY A 436 25.30 -26.96 -16.96
C GLY A 436 25.26 -25.71 -16.09
N SER A 437 24.08 -25.40 -15.55
CA SER A 437 23.87 -24.34 -14.57
C SER A 437 23.71 -24.96 -13.20
N TYR A 438 24.60 -24.60 -12.28
CA TYR A 438 24.74 -25.29 -11.00
C TYR A 438 24.60 -24.33 -9.83
N VAL A 439 24.40 -24.91 -8.65
CA VAL A 439 24.61 -24.23 -7.38
C VAL A 439 25.94 -24.71 -6.82
N TYR A 440 26.75 -23.76 -6.37
CA TYR A 440 28.08 -24.00 -5.83
C TYR A 440 28.14 -23.63 -4.36
N ARG A 441 29.05 -24.28 -3.62
CA ARG A 441 29.54 -23.88 -2.30
C ARG A 441 31.01 -23.53 -2.43
N PHE A 442 31.41 -22.36 -1.96
CA PHE A 442 32.80 -21.91 -1.95
C PHE A 442 33.23 -21.52 -0.53
N ASP A 443 34.35 -22.05 -0.08
CA ASP A 443 34.97 -21.69 1.19
C ASP A 443 36.12 -20.69 0.97
N PRO A 444 35.95 -19.41 1.33
CA PRO A 444 36.99 -18.40 1.13
C PRO A 444 38.25 -18.61 2.00
N LYS A 445 38.21 -19.46 3.03
CA LYS A 445 39.36 -19.74 3.90
C LYS A 445 40.29 -20.79 3.30
N THR A 446 39.72 -21.78 2.61
CA THR A 446 40.45 -22.92 2.03
C THR A 446 40.57 -22.82 0.51
N SER A 447 39.82 -21.91 -0.11
CA SER A 447 39.60 -21.79 -1.55
C SER A 447 38.97 -23.04 -2.18
N GLU A 448 38.35 -23.89 -1.36
CA GLU A 448 37.64 -25.09 -1.83
C GLU A 448 36.29 -24.69 -2.44
N ILE A 449 35.98 -25.25 -3.60
CA ILE A 449 34.70 -25.07 -4.29
C ILE A 449 34.09 -26.43 -4.64
N ASP A 450 32.83 -26.61 -4.28
CA ASP A 450 32.04 -27.81 -4.52
C ASP A 450 30.82 -27.46 -5.37
N VAL A 451 30.42 -28.37 -6.27
CA VAL A 451 29.09 -28.32 -6.89
C VAL A 451 28.13 -29.06 -5.97
N VAL A 452 27.06 -28.38 -5.55
CA VAL A 452 26.11 -28.92 -4.56
C VAL A 452 24.75 -29.28 -5.16
N ILE A 453 24.35 -28.66 -6.27
CA ILE A 453 23.11 -28.95 -7.00
C ILE A 453 23.37 -28.92 -8.51
N THR A 454 22.92 -29.98 -9.21
CA THR A 454 23.10 -30.13 -10.67
C THR A 454 21.82 -30.38 -11.45
N ASP A 455 20.68 -30.46 -10.78
CA ASP A 455 19.41 -30.94 -11.33
C ASP A 455 18.39 -29.80 -11.58
N MET A 456 18.88 -28.59 -11.87
CA MET A 456 18.07 -27.40 -12.20
C MET A 456 18.42 -26.88 -13.60
N LEU A 457 17.47 -26.18 -14.25
CA LEU A 457 17.69 -25.60 -15.58
C LEU A 457 18.32 -24.19 -15.49
N ARG A 458 17.74 -23.33 -14.66
CA ARG A 458 18.23 -21.96 -14.41
C ARG A 458 18.09 -21.64 -12.91
N PRO A 459 19.00 -22.16 -12.07
CA PRO A 459 19.02 -21.81 -10.65
C PRO A 459 19.24 -20.29 -10.51
N ASN A 460 18.47 -19.64 -9.65
CA ASN A 460 18.45 -18.18 -9.53
C ASN A 460 18.63 -17.73 -8.06
N GLY A 461 17.62 -17.14 -7.41
CA GLY A 461 17.67 -16.81 -5.98
C GLY A 461 17.81 -18.03 -5.06
N LEU A 462 18.45 -17.83 -3.91
CA LEU A 462 18.64 -18.88 -2.90
C LEU A 462 18.68 -18.35 -1.46
N ALA A 463 18.21 -19.16 -0.51
CA ALA A 463 18.25 -18.85 0.91
C ALA A 463 18.21 -20.12 1.77
N PHE A 464 18.87 -20.07 2.94
CA PHE A 464 18.79 -21.13 3.93
C PHE A 464 17.56 -20.96 4.84
N SER A 465 17.05 -22.07 5.39
CA SER A 465 16.20 -22.05 6.58
C SER A 465 16.94 -21.44 7.78
N PRO A 466 16.24 -20.99 8.85
CA PRO A 466 16.88 -20.36 10.01
C PRO A 466 17.90 -21.24 10.72
N ASP A 467 17.72 -22.56 10.66
CA ASP A 467 18.63 -23.57 11.22
C ASP A 467 19.65 -24.09 10.20
N GLU A 468 19.65 -23.55 8.97
CA GLU A 468 20.52 -23.88 7.84
C GLU A 468 20.48 -25.35 7.37
N ASN A 469 19.49 -26.13 7.83
CA ASN A 469 19.33 -27.53 7.44
C ASN A 469 18.60 -27.70 6.10
N LEU A 470 17.94 -26.64 5.61
CA LEU A 470 17.28 -26.61 4.30
C LEU A 470 17.84 -25.47 3.44
N LEU A 471 18.02 -25.74 2.15
CA LEU A 471 18.36 -24.74 1.13
C LEU A 471 17.22 -24.61 0.12
N TYR A 472 16.66 -23.42 0.01
CA TYR A 472 15.67 -23.05 -1.00
C TYR A 472 16.39 -22.45 -2.20
N VAL A 473 16.04 -22.87 -3.42
CA VAL A 473 16.61 -22.36 -4.68
C VAL A 473 15.49 -22.20 -5.70
N SER A 474 15.36 -21.02 -6.30
CA SER A 474 14.42 -20.79 -7.40
C SER A 474 14.95 -21.30 -8.74
N ASP A 475 14.06 -21.83 -9.57
CA ASP A 475 14.30 -22.07 -10.99
C ASP A 475 13.40 -21.11 -11.80
N SER A 476 14.05 -20.21 -12.53
CA SER A 476 13.40 -19.18 -13.36
C SER A 476 13.56 -19.46 -14.85
N SER A 477 13.72 -20.73 -15.24
CA SER A 477 13.94 -21.09 -16.65
C SER A 477 12.77 -20.74 -17.57
N ALA A 478 11.55 -20.60 -17.05
CA ALA A 478 10.40 -20.09 -17.80
C ALA A 478 10.64 -18.69 -18.41
N TYR A 479 11.62 -17.93 -17.91
CA TYR A 479 12.03 -16.64 -18.45
C TYR A 479 12.30 -16.66 -19.96
N ASN A 480 13.08 -17.65 -20.40
CA ASN A 480 13.60 -17.71 -21.77
C ASN A 480 13.59 -19.13 -22.37
N ILE A 481 13.09 -20.13 -21.64
CA ILE A 481 12.90 -21.49 -22.12
C ILE A 481 11.39 -21.76 -22.16
N PRO A 482 10.80 -21.98 -23.35
CA PRO A 482 9.43 -22.48 -23.46
C PRO A 482 9.27 -23.77 -22.64
N ASP A 483 8.20 -23.86 -21.86
CA ASP A 483 7.95 -24.95 -20.89
C ASP A 483 9.02 -25.07 -19.78
N GLY A 484 9.79 -24.01 -19.55
CA GLY A 484 10.70 -23.91 -18.40
C GLY A 484 9.96 -23.85 -17.07
N PHE A 485 10.73 -23.89 -15.98
CA PHE A 485 10.20 -23.90 -14.62
C PHE A 485 10.04 -22.49 -14.05
N HIS A 486 9.05 -22.38 -13.17
CA HIS A 486 8.68 -21.19 -12.40
C HIS A 486 8.41 -21.60 -10.94
N HIS A 487 9.34 -22.37 -10.37
CA HIS A 487 9.19 -22.96 -9.05
C HIS A 487 10.37 -22.66 -8.13
N VAL A 488 10.14 -22.80 -6.83
CA VAL A 488 11.20 -22.90 -5.83
C VAL A 488 11.33 -24.36 -5.43
N ARG A 489 12.55 -24.87 -5.42
CA ARG A 489 12.89 -26.19 -4.88
C ARG A 489 13.54 -26.04 -3.51
N VAL A 490 13.36 -27.05 -2.67
CA VAL A 490 13.99 -27.14 -1.35
C VAL A 490 14.79 -28.43 -1.23
N TYR A 491 16.00 -28.30 -0.68
CA TYR A 491 16.98 -29.37 -0.53
C TYR A 491 17.37 -29.52 0.94
N GLU A 492 17.73 -30.74 1.34
CA GLU A 492 18.31 -31.01 2.66
C GLU A 492 19.82 -30.77 2.62
N VAL A 493 20.32 -30.00 3.58
CA VAL A 493 21.74 -29.67 3.73
C VAL A 493 22.38 -30.72 4.63
N ILE A 494 23.36 -31.46 4.10
CA ILE A 494 24.04 -32.56 4.80
C ILE A 494 25.53 -32.24 4.94
N ASP A 495 26.03 -32.44 6.16
CA ASP A 495 27.44 -32.22 6.56
C ASP A 495 27.97 -30.82 6.16
N ASP A 496 27.11 -29.80 6.14
CA ASP A 496 27.40 -28.43 5.70
C ASP A 496 28.03 -28.31 4.29
N ARG A 497 27.91 -29.36 3.48
CA ARG A 497 28.67 -29.50 2.21
C ARG A 497 27.85 -29.98 1.03
N LYS A 498 26.66 -30.57 1.26
CA LYS A 498 25.82 -31.14 0.19
C LYS A 498 24.40 -30.63 0.32
N ALA A 499 23.72 -30.49 -0.82
CA ALA A 499 22.29 -30.26 -0.90
C ALA A 499 21.64 -31.42 -1.68
N ILE A 500 20.83 -32.22 -1.00
CA ILE A 500 20.24 -33.45 -1.56
C ILE A 500 18.72 -33.49 -1.40
N ASN A 501 18.08 -34.53 -1.93
CA ASN A 501 16.63 -34.77 -1.77
C ASN A 501 15.74 -33.59 -2.22
N GLY A 502 16.16 -32.91 -3.29
CA GLY A 502 15.49 -31.73 -3.83
C GLY A 502 14.07 -32.02 -4.28
N ARG A 503 13.10 -31.24 -3.80
CA ARG A 503 11.69 -31.33 -4.19
C ARG A 503 11.11 -29.95 -4.47
N VAL A 504 10.02 -29.89 -5.23
CA VAL A 504 9.27 -28.63 -5.43
C VAL A 504 8.67 -28.21 -4.09
N PHE A 505 8.94 -26.97 -3.69
CA PHE A 505 8.39 -26.33 -2.51
C PHE A 505 7.19 -25.45 -2.87
N ALA A 506 7.33 -24.61 -3.88
CA ALA A 506 6.28 -23.70 -4.35
C ALA A 506 6.36 -23.52 -5.86
N VAL A 507 5.22 -23.31 -6.51
CA VAL A 507 5.12 -22.87 -7.91
C VAL A 507 4.57 -21.44 -7.88
N ILE A 508 5.22 -20.51 -8.58
CA ILE A 508 4.86 -19.10 -8.54
C ILE A 508 3.99 -18.75 -9.73
N ASP A 509 2.88 -18.07 -9.42
CA ASP A 509 1.93 -17.53 -10.38
C ASP A 509 1.26 -16.28 -9.76
N PRO A 510 1.14 -15.15 -10.48
CA PRO A 510 1.69 -14.91 -11.82
C PRO A 510 3.22 -14.78 -11.85
N GLY A 511 3.80 -14.97 -13.04
CA GLY A 511 5.24 -14.85 -13.28
C GLY A 511 6.07 -16.05 -12.84
N GLN A 512 7.24 -15.77 -12.31
CA GLN A 512 8.26 -16.75 -11.94
C GLN A 512 9.07 -16.26 -10.72
N PRO A 513 9.62 -17.17 -9.91
CA PRO A 513 10.46 -16.79 -8.79
C PRO A 513 11.84 -16.37 -9.29
N ASP A 514 12.32 -15.25 -8.78
CA ASP A 514 13.69 -14.79 -8.97
C ASP A 514 14.40 -14.84 -7.59
N GLY A 515 14.66 -13.71 -6.95
CA GLY A 515 15.17 -13.62 -5.58
C GLY A 515 14.18 -14.05 -4.48
N LEU A 516 14.71 -14.63 -3.39
CA LEU A 516 13.93 -15.04 -2.23
C LEU A 516 14.71 -14.89 -0.91
N ARG A 517 13.99 -14.76 0.21
CA ARG A 517 14.56 -14.74 1.57
C ARG A 517 13.68 -15.50 2.55
N VAL A 518 14.28 -15.93 3.66
CA VAL A 518 13.59 -16.66 4.72
C VAL A 518 13.63 -15.83 6.01
N ASP A 519 12.48 -15.68 6.66
CA ASP A 519 12.38 -14.96 7.94
C ASP A 519 12.83 -15.85 9.12
N LYS A 520 12.90 -15.28 10.33
CA LYS A 520 13.28 -16.01 11.55
C LYS A 520 12.31 -17.12 11.97
N ARG A 521 11.10 -17.15 11.41
CA ARG A 521 10.06 -18.16 11.66
C ARG A 521 10.08 -19.27 10.60
N GLY A 522 10.93 -19.15 9.58
CA GLY A 522 11.04 -20.08 8.46
C GLY A 522 10.07 -19.80 7.31
N ASN A 523 9.33 -18.69 7.33
CA ASN A 523 8.51 -18.32 6.18
C ASN A 523 9.40 -17.84 5.03
N VAL A 524 9.07 -18.28 3.82
CA VAL A 524 9.82 -17.98 2.61
C VAL A 524 9.11 -16.88 1.83
N PHE A 525 9.78 -15.76 1.66
CA PHE A 525 9.35 -14.60 0.89
C PHE A 525 9.98 -14.68 -0.49
N ILE A 526 9.15 -14.76 -1.52
CA ILE A 526 9.55 -15.11 -2.90
C ILE A 526 9.07 -14.01 -3.84
N SER A 527 9.96 -13.51 -4.70
CA SER A 527 9.59 -12.55 -5.73
C SER A 527 8.61 -13.15 -6.77
N SER A 528 7.82 -12.29 -7.41
CA SER A 528 6.91 -12.66 -8.50
C SER A 528 6.59 -11.46 -9.39
N GLU A 529 5.75 -11.65 -10.41
CA GLU A 529 5.43 -10.61 -11.40
C GLU A 529 4.75 -9.37 -10.79
N ASP A 530 3.94 -9.53 -9.75
CA ASP A 530 3.08 -8.46 -9.20
C ASP A 530 3.20 -8.30 -7.68
N SER A 531 4.06 -9.09 -7.03
CA SER A 531 4.05 -9.20 -5.58
C SER A 531 5.29 -9.90 -5.00
N VAL A 532 5.44 -9.81 -3.68
CA VAL A 532 6.19 -10.78 -2.88
C VAL A 532 5.20 -11.81 -2.35
N GLN A 533 5.34 -13.08 -2.78
CA GLN A 533 4.52 -14.19 -2.29
C GLN A 533 5.17 -14.83 -1.08
N ILE A 534 4.36 -15.18 -0.07
CA ILE A 534 4.87 -15.63 1.22
C ILE A 534 4.33 -17.02 1.50
N TYR A 535 5.25 -17.94 1.79
CA TYR A 535 4.96 -19.34 2.03
C TYR A 535 5.42 -19.74 3.43
N ALA A 536 4.58 -20.48 4.15
CA ALA A 536 4.96 -21.12 5.40
C ALA A 536 5.99 -22.26 5.15
N PRO A 537 6.74 -22.70 6.18
CA PRO A 537 7.75 -23.77 6.04
C PRO A 537 7.23 -25.09 5.43
N ASP A 538 5.93 -25.34 5.52
CA ASP A 538 5.27 -26.52 4.96
C ASP A 538 4.90 -26.40 3.47
N GLY A 539 5.15 -25.24 2.85
CA GLY A 539 4.83 -24.96 1.45
C GLY A 539 3.44 -24.36 1.22
N THR A 540 2.69 -24.04 2.28
CA THR A 540 1.40 -23.33 2.15
C THR A 540 1.64 -21.86 1.83
N ARG A 541 1.01 -21.33 0.77
CA ARG A 541 0.98 -19.88 0.50
C ARG A 541 0.10 -19.19 1.55
N ILE A 542 0.70 -18.36 2.40
CA ILE A 542 -0.02 -17.70 3.50
C ILE A 542 -0.47 -16.27 3.18
N GLY A 543 0.13 -15.65 2.16
CA GLY A 543 -0.27 -14.33 1.68
C GLY A 543 0.58 -13.81 0.54
N LYS A 544 0.33 -12.56 0.11
CA LYS A 544 1.21 -11.79 -0.77
C LYS A 544 1.19 -10.30 -0.44
N ILE A 545 2.31 -9.63 -0.72
CA ILE A 545 2.45 -8.17 -0.65
C ILE A 545 2.46 -7.64 -2.09
N PRO A 546 1.39 -6.99 -2.57
CA PRO A 546 1.34 -6.42 -3.91
C PRO A 546 2.43 -5.35 -4.12
N VAL A 547 3.06 -5.36 -5.30
CA VAL A 547 4.10 -4.41 -5.72
C VAL A 547 3.78 -3.96 -7.14
N PRO A 548 3.85 -2.65 -7.47
CA PRO A 548 3.39 -2.13 -8.77
C PRO A 548 4.34 -2.43 -9.94
N GLU A 549 5.46 -3.10 -9.69
CA GLU A 549 6.48 -3.48 -10.66
C GLU A 549 6.89 -4.93 -10.41
N THR A 550 7.37 -5.63 -11.45
CA THR A 550 7.91 -6.99 -11.32
C THR A 550 9.03 -7.04 -10.30
N VAL A 551 8.87 -7.88 -9.29
CA VAL A 551 9.83 -8.04 -8.22
C VAL A 551 10.97 -8.92 -8.71
N ALA A 552 12.18 -8.41 -8.67
CA ALA A 552 13.38 -9.18 -8.95
C ALA A 552 13.91 -9.82 -7.66
N ASN A 553 14.02 -9.05 -6.57
CA ASN A 553 14.68 -9.56 -5.36
C ASN A 553 14.23 -8.79 -4.10
N LEU A 554 14.61 -9.28 -2.92
CA LEU A 554 14.22 -8.71 -1.63
C LEU A 554 15.22 -9.03 -0.51
N THR A 555 15.24 -8.21 0.54
CA THR A 555 16.08 -8.42 1.72
C THR A 555 15.47 -7.83 2.98
N PHE A 556 15.84 -8.35 4.15
CA PHE A 556 15.41 -7.81 5.44
C PHE A 556 16.40 -6.76 5.96
N ALA A 557 15.88 -5.61 6.36
CA ALA A 557 16.57 -4.56 7.10
C ALA A 557 15.93 -4.43 8.50
N GLY A 558 16.28 -5.35 9.40
CA GLY A 558 15.55 -5.52 10.65
C GLY A 558 14.15 -6.09 10.40
N ASN A 559 13.11 -5.37 10.83
CA ASN A 559 11.71 -5.76 10.57
C ASN A 559 11.16 -5.11 9.28
N ARG A 560 11.97 -4.35 8.56
CA ARG A 560 11.60 -3.75 7.27
C ARG A 560 12.00 -4.71 6.15
N LEU A 561 11.05 -5.07 5.28
CA LEU A 561 11.34 -5.76 4.03
C LEU A 561 11.68 -4.74 2.96
N ILE A 562 12.81 -4.90 2.30
CA ILE A 562 13.26 -4.10 1.17
C ILE A 562 13.06 -4.91 -0.09
N ILE A 563 12.51 -4.30 -1.13
CA ILE A 563 12.08 -4.99 -2.35
C ILE A 563 12.66 -4.24 -3.55
N ALA A 564 13.43 -4.95 -4.38
CA ALA A 564 13.90 -4.49 -5.67
C ALA A 564 12.89 -4.93 -6.74
N ALA A 565 12.24 -3.97 -7.40
CA ALA A 565 11.21 -4.24 -8.38
C ALA A 565 11.28 -3.24 -9.53
N GLY A 566 11.37 -3.77 -10.76
CA GLY A 566 11.58 -2.98 -11.97
C GLY A 566 12.75 -2.01 -11.82
N GLY A 567 12.48 -0.71 -11.98
CA GLY A 567 13.48 0.36 -11.88
C GLY A 567 13.62 0.97 -10.48
N SER A 568 13.05 0.34 -9.45
CA SER A 568 12.77 0.97 -8.16
C SER A 568 13.12 0.11 -6.94
N LEU A 569 13.37 0.78 -5.81
CA LEU A 569 13.36 0.14 -4.49
C LEU A 569 12.09 0.52 -3.74
N TYR A 570 11.51 -0.47 -3.08
CA TYR A 570 10.37 -0.33 -2.18
C TYR A 570 10.73 -0.83 -0.79
N SER A 571 9.94 -0.45 0.21
CA SER A 571 10.01 -1.03 1.54
C SER A 571 8.65 -1.20 2.18
N ILE A 572 8.53 -2.17 3.06
CA ILE A 572 7.35 -2.34 3.91
C ILE A 572 7.76 -2.80 5.30
N ASP A 573 7.17 -2.18 6.31
CA ASP A 573 7.45 -2.50 7.71
C ASP A 573 6.61 -3.70 8.18
N LEU A 574 7.30 -4.80 8.50
CA LEU A 574 6.75 -6.03 9.06
C LEU A 574 6.88 -6.05 10.58
N ARG A 575 6.27 -7.04 11.24
CA ARG A 575 6.28 -7.15 12.71
C ARG A 575 7.64 -7.49 13.29
#